data_AF-A0A6G2DEY3-F1
#
_entry.id   AF-A0A6G2DEY3-F1
#
_cell.length_a   1.000
_cell.length_b   1.000
_cell.length_c   1.000
_cell.angle_alpha   90.00
_cell.angle_beta   90.00
_cell.angle_gamma   90.00
#
_symmetry.space_group_name_H-M   'P 1'
#
loop_
_entity.id
_entity.type
_entity.pdbx_description
1 polymer ?
#
loop_
_entity_poly.entity_id
_entity_poly.type
_entity_poly.pdbx_seq_one_letter_code
_entity_poly.pdbx_strand_id
1 'polypeptide(L)' 'MMIKVIATDMDGTLLDARGQLDLPRLEKILDQLDQRGIRFVIATGNEIHRMRQL' A
#
# COMPACT_ATOMS: atom_id res chain seq x y z
N MET A 1 14.47 18.02 -3.12
CA MET A 1 13.06 17.62 -3.35
C MET A 1 12.61 16.75 -2.19
N MET A 2 11.44 17.00 -1.61
CA MET A 2 10.87 16.17 -0.54
C MET A 2 9.70 15.37 -1.11
N ILE A 3 9.72 14.05 -0.93
CA ILE A 3 8.62 13.17 -1.33
C ILE A 3 7.43 13.46 -0.41
N LYS A 4 6.24 13.67 -0.97
CA LYS A 4 5.00 13.94 -0.22
C LYS A 4 3.98 12.81 -0.32
N VAL A 5 4.09 12.00 -1.38
CA VAL A 5 3.15 10.91 -1.67
C VAL A 5 3.92 9.76 -2.30
N ILE A 6 3.58 8.53 -1.90
CA ILE A 6 3.97 7.28 -2.54
C ILE A 6 2.69 6.60 -2.99
N ALA A 7 2.56 6.36 -4.28
CA ALA A 7 1.45 5.61 -4.87
C ALA A 7 1.95 4.22 -5.29
N THR A 8 1.26 3.16 -4.88
CA THR A 8 1.60 1.76 -5.24
C THR A 8 0.44 1.08 -5.96
N ASP A 9 0.76 0.21 -6.91
CA ASP A 9 -0.18 -0.78 -7.40
C ASP A 9 -0.34 -1.92 -6.38
N MET A 10 -1.38 -2.75 -6.54
CA MET A 10 -1.67 -3.90 -5.70
C MET A 10 -1.03 -5.18 -6.23
N ASP A 11 -1.52 -5.67 -7.37
CA ASP A 11 -1.20 -7.01 -7.86
C ASP A 11 0.24 -7.04 -8.39
N GLY A 12 1.07 -7.91 -7.81
CA GLY A 12 2.48 -8.02 -8.20
C GLY A 12 3.37 -6.86 -7.73
N THR A 13 2.84 -5.92 -6.92
CA THR A 13 3.64 -4.88 -6.26
C THR A 13 3.47 -4.94 -4.73
N LEU A 14 2.27 -4.64 -4.23
CA LEU A 14 1.97 -4.72 -2.80
C LEU A 14 1.72 -6.16 -2.36
N LEU A 15 0.99 -6.91 -3.20
CA LEU A 15 0.76 -8.33 -3.03
C LEU A 15 1.89 -9.13 -3.68
N ASP A 16 2.31 -10.19 -3.01
CA ASP A 16 3.26 -11.14 -3.57
C ASP A 16 2.65 -11.96 -4.73
N ALA A 17 3.44 -12.85 -5.34
CA ALA A 17 2.98 -13.70 -6.44
C ALA A 17 1.81 -14.66 -6.07
N ARG A 18 1.49 -14.80 -4.78
CA ARG A 18 0.36 -15.60 -4.26
C ARG A 18 -0.82 -14.72 -3.83
N GLY A 19 -0.75 -13.40 -4.05
CA GLY A 19 -1.77 -12.46 -3.60
C GLY A 19 -1.72 -12.16 -2.11
N GLN A 20 -0.63 -12.48 -1.41
CA GLN A 20 -0.49 -12.28 0.02
C GLN A 20 0.20 -10.96 0.35
N LEU A 21 -0.16 -10.40 1.50
CA LEU A 21 0.41 -9.17 2.03
C LEU A 21 1.08 -9.43 3.37
N ASP A 22 2.33 -9.00 3.51
CA ASP A 22 3.03 -8.96 4.79
C ASP A 22 2.55 -7.74 5.60
N LEU A 23 1.45 -7.92 6.34
CA LEU A 23 0.83 -6.88 7.16
C LEU A 23 1.78 -6.30 8.22
N PRO A 24 2.50 -7.11 9.03
CA PRO A 24 3.42 -6.56 10.04
C PRO A 24 4.54 -5.70 9.44
N ARG A 25 5.01 -6.04 8.25
CA ARG A 25 6.00 -5.22 7.53
C ARG A 25 5.37 -3.94 6.99
N LEU A 26 4.18 -4.03 6.40
CA LEU A 26 3.49 -2.86 5.85
C LEU A 26 3.17 -1.84 6.95
N GLU A 27 2.66 -2.27 8.10
CA GLU A 27 2.36 -1.41 9.25
C GLU A 27 3.58 -0.59 9.69
N LYS A 28 4.74 -1.25 9.87
CA LYS A 28 5.99 -0.57 10.23
C LYS A 28 6.41 0.48 9.20
N ILE A 29 6.16 0.22 7.92
CA ILE A 29 6.46 1.17 6.84
C ILE A 29 5.48 2.35 6.91
N LEU A 30 4.19 2.09 7.08
CA LEU A 30 3.16 3.13 7.20
C LEU A 30 3.43 4.06 8.38
N ASP A 31 3.83 3.53 9.54
CA ASP A 31 4.20 4.33 10.71
C ASP A 31 5.37 5.28 10.41
N GLN A 32 6.40 4.79 9.71
CA GLN A 32 7.54 5.61 9.32
C GLN A 32 7.18 6.68 8.29
N LEU A 33 6.24 6.38 7.38
CA LEU A 33 5.76 7.34 6.40
C LEU A 33 4.91 8.43 7.06
N ASP A 34 4.06 8.05 8.02
CA ASP A 34 3.22 8.99 8.78
C ASP A 34 4.06 9.96 9.62
N GLN A 35 5.08 9.44 10.32
CA GLN A 35 6.05 10.27 11.05
C GLN A 35 6.77 11.30 10.16
N ARG A 36 6.86 11.03 8.85
CA ARG A 36 7.49 11.91 7.85
C ARG A 36 6.48 12.77 7.10
N GLY A 37 5.18 12.65 7.39
CA GLY A 37 4.10 13.34 6.68
C GLY A 37 3.95 12.90 5.22
N ILE A 38 4.37 11.68 4.89
CA ILE A 38 4.32 11.12 3.54
C ILE A 38 3.04 10.28 3.42
N ARG A 39 2.19 10.60 2.44
CA ARG A 39 0.96 9.83 2.21
C ARG A 39 1.25 8.58 1.41
N PHE A 40 0.76 7.44 1.88
CA PHE A 40 0.75 6.20 1.12
C PHE A 40 -0.63 6.01 0.47
N VAL A 41 -0.64 5.76 -0.84
CA VAL A 41 -1.87 5.63 -1.63
C VAL A 41 -1.79 4.32 -2.42
N ILE A 42 -2.86 3.53 -2.37
CA ILE A 42 -3.02 2.36 -3.22
C ILE A 42 -3.76 2.80 -4.49
N ALA A 43 -3.15 2.58 -5.64
CA ALA A 43 -3.70 2.86 -6.96
C ALA A 43 -3.94 1.53 -7.67
N THR A 44 -5.13 0.96 -7.51
CA THR A 44 -5.55 -0.29 -8.16
C THR A 44 -6.56 0.00 -9.26
N GLY A 45 -6.49 -0.76 -10.35
CA GLY A 45 -7.51 -0.78 -11.41
C GLY A 45 -8.73 -1.65 -11.06
N ASN A 46 -8.67 -2.43 -9.98
CA ASN A 46 -9.82 -3.21 -9.51
C ASN A 46 -10.83 -2.31 -8.80
N GLU A 47 -12.12 -2.48 -9.09
CA GLU A 47 -13.16 -1.76 -8.39
C GLU A 47 -13.08 -2.04 -6.87
N ILE A 48 -13.18 -0.97 -6.08
CA ILE A 48 -13.18 -0.96 -4.59
C ILE A 48 -14.11 -2.04 -3.99
N HIS A 49 -15.11 -2.53 -4.73
CA HIS A 49 -16.01 -3.59 -4.32
C HIS A 49 -15.32 -4.94 -4.02
N ARG A 50 -14.20 -5.28 -4.67
CA ARG A 50 -13.50 -6.56 -4.43
C ARG A 50 -12.58 -6.53 -3.20
N MET A 51 -12.13 -5.35 -2.78
CA MET A 51 -11.26 -5.19 -1.60
C MET A 51 -12.00 -5.25 -0.24
N ARG A 52 -13.32 -5.08 -0.22
CA ARG A 52 -14.12 -5.15 1.02
C ARG A 52 -14.43 -6.58 1.50
N GLN A 53 -13.95 -7.61 0.79
CA GLN A 53 -14.18 -9.02 1.11
C GLN A 53 -12.91 -9.77 1.58
N LEU A 54 -11.78 -9.08 1.69
CA LEU A 54 -10.56 -9.56 2.34
C LEU A 54 -10.42 -8.88 3.71
#